data_AF-A0A965AKX3-F1
#
_entry.id   AF-A0A965AKX3-F1
#
_cell.length_a   1.000
_cell.length_b   1.000
_cell.length_c   1.000
_cell.angle_alpha   90.00
_cell.angle_beta   90.00
_cell.angle_gamma   90.00
#
_symmetry.space_group_name_H-M   'P 1'
#
loop_
_entity.id
_entity.type
_entity.pdbx_description
1 polymer ?
#
loop_
_entity_poly.entity_id
_entity_poly.type
_entity_poly.pdbx_seq_one_letter_code
_entity_poly.pdbx_strand_id
1 'polypeptide(L)' 'AARVMEKVVGRVLECEGAWCRIEIGKRRGWMRRAHIWGVYSDEQLK' A
#
# COMPACT_ATOMS: atom_id res chain seq x y z
N ALA A 1 8.78 -4.20 -16.02
CA ALA A 1 8.25 -2.94 -15.45
C ALA A 1 6.85 -3.20 -14.90
N ALA A 2 6.58 -2.90 -13.63
CA ALA A 2 5.24 -3.02 -13.05
C ALA A 2 4.48 -1.69 -13.25
N ARG A 3 3.29 -1.73 -13.87
CA ARG A 3 2.40 -0.58 -14.05
C ARG A 3 1.15 -0.78 -13.21
N VAL A 4 0.81 0.22 -12.39
CA VAL A 4 -0.45 0.28 -11.64
C VAL A 4 -1.42 1.15 -12.45
N MET A 5 -2.61 0.64 -12.74
CA MET A 5 -3.66 1.39 -13.46
C MET A 5 -4.44 2.25 -12.46
N GLU A 6 -5.00 3.36 -12.94
CA GLU A 6 -5.98 4.17 -12.21
C GLU A 6 -7.17 3.30 -11.73
N LYS A 7 -7.70 3.59 -10.53
CA LYS A 7 -8.80 2.86 -9.84
C LYS A 7 -8.46 1.49 -9.23
N VAL A 8 -7.19 1.16 -9.02
CA VAL A 8 -6.81 -0.07 -8.33
C VAL A 8 -6.95 0.08 -6.81
N VAL A 9 -7.84 -0.72 -6.22
CA VAL A 9 -8.01 -0.83 -4.76
C VAL A 9 -7.30 -2.10 -4.27
N GLY A 10 -6.41 -1.95 -3.29
CA GLY A 10 -5.68 -3.04 -2.65
C GLY A 10 -5.74 -2.92 -1.12
N ARG A 11 -5.31 -3.96 -0.41
CA ARG A 11 -5.18 -3.93 1.04
C ARG A 11 -3.77 -3.57 1.45
N VAL A 12 -3.64 -2.68 2.42
CA VAL A 12 -2.38 -2.43 3.12
C VAL A 12 -2.27 -3.49 4.21
N LEU A 13 -1.19 -4.27 4.20
CA LEU A 13 -0.92 -5.31 5.18
C LEU A 13 -0.13 -4.76 6.36
N GLU A 14 0.93 -4.01 6.06
CA GLU A 14 1.85 -3.48 7.06
C GLU A 14 2.50 -2.20 6.53
N CYS A 15 2.84 -1.26 7.40
CA CYS A 15 3.64 -0.11 7.05
C CYS A 15 4.84 0.00 7.99
N GLU A 16 6.03 0.06 7.41
CA GLU A 16 7.29 0.27 8.11
C GLU A 16 7.89 1.62 7.64
N GLY A 17 7.72 2.65 8.46
CA GLY A 17 8.16 4.01 8.16
C GLY A 17 7.54 4.58 6.88
N ALA A 18 8.36 4.75 5.84
CA ALA A 18 7.96 5.32 4.55
C ALA A 18 7.45 4.27 3.54
N TRP A 19 7.53 2.98 3.87
CA TRP A 19 7.15 1.88 3.01
C TRP A 19 5.94 1.15 3.57
N CYS A 20 5.04 0.75 2.70
CA CYS A 20 3.89 -0.06 3.06
C CYS A 20 3.85 -1.31 2.18
N ARG A 21 3.70 -2.46 2.83
CA ARG A 21 3.42 -3.72 2.19
C ARG A 21 1.95 -3.75 1.81
N ILE A 22 1.68 -3.89 0.52
CA ILE A 22 0.32 -3.92 -0.01
C ILE A 22 0.06 -5.21 -0.78
N GLU A 23 -1.20 -5.62 -0.77
CA GLU A 23 -1.73 -6.73 -1.55
C GLU A 23 -2.78 -6.21 -2.54
N ILE A 24 -2.51 -6.43 -3.83
CA ILE A 24 -3.41 -6.09 -4.92
C ILE A 24 -3.81 -7.40 -5.62
N GLY A 25 -5.03 -7.88 -5.37
CA GLY A 25 -5.49 -9.18 -5.85
C GLY A 25 -4.64 -10.31 -5.27
N LYS A 26 -3.94 -11.07 -6.12
CA LYS A 26 -3.02 -12.16 -5.70
C LYS A 26 -1.55 -11.75 -5.63
N ARG A 27 -1.24 -10.47 -5.83
CA ARG A 27 0.14 -9.95 -5.89
C ARG A 27 0.44 -9.14 -4.65
N ARG A 28 1.59 -9.39 -4.03
CA ARG A 28 2.09 -8.65 -2.87
C ARG A 28 3.34 -7.88 -3.26
N GLY A 29 3.46 -6.66 -2.75
CA GLY A 29 4.61 -5.81 -3.01
C GLY A 29 4.76 -4.71 -1.97
N TRP A 30 5.92 -4.08 -1.99
CA TRP A 30 6.18 -2.89 -1.20
C TRP A 30 5.95 -1.65 -2.06
N MET A 31 5.23 -0.69 -1.51
CA MET A 31 4.93 0.58 -2.15
C MET A 31 5.18 1.72 -1.18
N ARG A 32 5.68 2.85 -1.69
CA ARG A 32 5.93 4.00 -0.82
C ARG A 32 4.61 4.58 -0.36
N ARG A 33 4.57 4.92 0.93
CA ARG A 33 3.41 5.55 1.60
C ARG A 33 2.89 6.78 0.85
N ALA A 34 3.77 7.59 0.31
CA ALA A 34 3.42 8.80 -0.46
C ALA A 34 2.57 8.55 -1.72
N HIS A 35 2.53 7.31 -2.22
CA HIS A 35 1.74 6.93 -3.39
C HIS A 35 0.46 6.16 -3.04
N ILE A 36 0.15 5.98 -1.74
CA ILE A 36 -1.04 5.26 -1.28
C ILE A 36 -2.00 6.29 -0.70
N TRP A 37 -3.21 6.32 -1.23
CA TRP A 37 -4.28 7.21 -0.76
C TRP A 37 -5.06 6.49 0.36
N GLY A 38 -5.25 7.15 1.51
CA GLY A 38 -5.98 6.58 2.66
C GLY A 38 -5.12 5.95 3.77
N VAL A 39 -3.79 5.92 3.66
CA VAL A 39 -2.90 5.57 4.80
C VAL A 39 -2.57 6.81 5.63
N TYR A 40 -3.45 7.18 6.55
CA TYR A 40 -3.17 8.25 7.51
C TYR A 40 -2.04 7.84 8.46
N SER A 41 -1.18 8.81 8.84
CA SER A 41 0.01 8.62 9.69
C SER A 41 -0.25 7.91 11.01
N ASP A 42 -1.52 7.80 11.40
CA ASP A 42 -1.99 7.40 12.72
C ASP A 42 -2.62 6.00 12.79
N GLU A 43 -2.81 5.30 11.67
CA GLU A 43 -3.36 3.93 11.73
C GLU A 43 -2.24 2.91 11.99
N GLN A 44 -2.00 2.64 13.28
CA GLN A 44 -1.42 1.37 13.71
C GLN A 44 -2.51 0.30 13.60
N LEU A 45 -2.48 -0.50 12.53
CA LEU A 45 -3.22 -1.76 12.49
C LEU A 45 -2.67 -2.64 13.63
N LYS A 46 -3.45 -2.75 14.70
CA LYS A 46 -3.15 -3.57 15.87
C LYS A 46 -3.63 -5.00 15.66
#